data_AF-A0AA89C164-F1
#
_entry.id   AF-A0AA89C164-F1
#
_cell.length_a   1.000
_cell.length_b   1.000
_cell.length_c   1.000
_cell.angle_alpha   90.00
_cell.angle_beta   90.00
_cell.angle_gamma   90.00
#
_symmetry.space_group_name_H-M   'P 1'
#
loop_
_entity.id
_entity.type
_entity.pdbx_description
1 polymer ?
#
loop_
_entity_poly.entity_id
_entity_poly.type
_entity_poly.pdbx_seq_one_letter_code
_entity_poly.pdbx_strand_id
1 'polypeptide(L)' 'MFIIACPAGTYGGNCSLICPKGYYGTLCRKKCECENDEICHSITGCSPYGKNYS' A
#
# COMPACT_ATOMS: atom_id res chain seq x y z
N MET A 1 -4.05 18.90 -13.89
CA MET A 1 -3.37 17.64 -14.25
C MET A 1 -3.78 16.62 -13.19
N PHE A 2 -4.91 15.95 -13.40
CA PHE A 2 -5.52 15.08 -12.40
C PHE A 2 -4.81 13.72 -12.43
N ILE A 3 -4.05 13.44 -11.38
CA ILE A 3 -3.53 12.09 -11.14
C ILE A 3 -4.77 11.24 -10.88
N ILE A 4 -5.11 10.30 -11.77
CA ILE A 4 -5.99 9.18 -11.40
C ILE A 4 -5.17 8.35 -10.41
N ALA A 5 -5.21 8.80 -9.16
CA ALA A 5 -4.55 8.16 -8.05
C ALA A 5 -5.46 7.01 -7.64
N CYS A 6 -5.06 5.79 -7.97
CA CYS A 6 -5.71 4.62 -7.42
C CYS A 6 -5.76 4.72 -5.88
N PRO A 7 -6.84 4.26 -5.24
CA PRO A 7 -6.90 4.21 -3.79
C PRO A 7 -5.66 3.49 -3.25
N ALA A 8 -5.11 4.01 -2.16
CA ALA A 8 -3.89 3.48 -1.57
C ALA A 8 -4.05 1.97 -1.33
N GLY A 9 -3.04 1.20 -1.71
CA GLY A 9 -3.10 -0.27 -1.71
C GLY A 9 -3.50 -0.92 -3.02
N THR A 10 -3.82 -0.14 -4.05
CA THR A 10 -4.13 -0.64 -5.39
C THR A 10 -3.34 0.06 -6.50
N TYR A 11 -3.20 -0.63 -7.63
CA TYR A 11 -2.51 -0.16 -8.84
C TYR A 11 -3.09 -0.79 -10.12
N GLY A 12 -2.50 -0.43 -11.26
CA GLY A 12 -2.93 -0.87 -12.59
C GLY A 12 -3.78 0.17 -13.31
N GLY A 13 -4.16 -0.12 -14.56
CA GLY A 13 -4.92 0.82 -15.40
C GLY A 13 -6.32 1.16 -14.88
N ASN A 14 -6.87 0.35 -13.97
CA ASN A 14 -8.21 0.49 -13.40
C ASN A 14 -8.23 0.27 -11.86
N CYS A 15 -7.09 0.29 -11.20
CA CYS A 15 -6.98 0.07 -9.75
C CYS A 15 -7.50 -1.30 -9.27
N SER A 16 -7.62 -2.30 -10.15
CA SER A 16 -8.07 -3.65 -9.76
C SER A 16 -6.96 -4.53 -9.19
N LEU A 17 -5.69 -4.11 -9.28
CA LEU A 17 -4.57 -4.89 -8.78
C LEU A 17 -4.20 -4.41 -7.38
N ILE A 18 -4.04 -5.33 -6.43
CA ILE A 18 -3.59 -5.02 -5.05
C ILE A 18 -2.07 -4.98 -5.02
N CYS A 19 -1.49 -4.05 -4.25
CA CYS A 19 -0.04 -3.94 -4.16
C CYS A 19 0.64 -5.27 -3.82
N PRO A 20 1.74 -5.60 -4.54
CA PRO A 20 2.56 -6.74 -4.19
C PRO A 20 3.18 -6.53 -2.80
N LYS A 21 3.46 -7.65 -2.11
CA LYS A 21 4.14 -7.61 -0.80
C LYS A 21 5.43 -6.81 -0.90
N GLY A 22 5.66 -5.93 0.07
CA GLY A 22 6.80 -5.02 0.09
C GLY A 22 6.55 -3.66 -0.58
N TYR A 23 5.35 -3.39 -1.09
CA TYR A 23 4.98 -2.10 -1.67
C TYR A 23 3.64 -1.57 -1.12
N TYR A 24 3.51 -0.25 -1.06
CA TYR A 24 2.34 0.43 -0.51
C TYR A 24 2.06 1.81 -1.14
N GLY A 25 0.94 2.39 -0.74
CA GLY A 25 0.50 3.72 -1.14
C GLY A 25 -0.18 3.75 -2.51
N THR A 26 -0.34 4.94 -3.07
CA THR A 26 -0.98 5.14 -4.38
C THR A 26 -0.16 4.48 -5.48
N LEU A 27 -0.80 3.63 -6.28
CA LEU A 27 -0.15 2.86 -7.35
C LEU A 27 1.04 2.02 -6.88
N CYS A 28 1.12 1.70 -5.58
CA CYS A 28 2.23 0.92 -5.00
C CYS A 28 3.61 1.53 -5.28
N ARG A 29 3.71 2.86 -5.45
CA ARG A 29 4.98 3.54 -5.74
C ARG A 29 5.92 3.62 -4.54
N LYS A 30 5.43 3.33 -3.32
CA LYS A 30 6.26 3.33 -2.12
C LYS A 30 6.66 1.90 -1.79
N LYS A 31 7.90 1.70 -1.38
CA LYS A 31 8.41 0.41 -0.91
C LYS A 31 8.33 0.37 0.61
N CYS A 32 7.87 -0.73 1.18
CA CYS A 32 7.86 -0.94 2.62
C CYS A 32 9.29 -1.14 3.12
N GLU A 33 9.73 -0.24 3.98
CA GLU A 33 11.03 -0.27 4.66
C GLU A 33 10.77 -0.37 6.16
N CYS A 34 10.11 -1.47 6.56
CA CYS A 34 9.64 -1.66 7.93
C CYS A 34 10.72 -2.31 8.78
N GLU A 35 10.84 -1.92 10.04
CA GLU A 35 11.79 -2.51 10.99
C GLU A 35 11.09 -3.39 12.04
N ASN A 36 11.82 -4.36 12.60
CA ASN A 36 11.36 -5.27 13.66
C ASN A 36 10.12 -6.12 13.28
N ASP A 37 8.95 -5.84 13.88
CA ASP A 37 7.68 -6.60 13.83
C ASP A 37 6.59 -5.90 13.00
N GLU A 38 6.95 -4.85 12.27
CA GLU A 38 6.00 -4.11 11.44
C GLU A 38 5.55 -4.93 10.21
N ILE A 39 4.24 -4.93 9.96
CA ILE A 39 3.66 -5.60 8.80
C ILE A 39 3.48 -4.57 7.69
N CYS A 40 4.04 -4.89 6.53
CA CYS A 40 3.83 -4.13 5.30
C CYS A 40 2.38 -4.28 4.82
N HIS A 41 1.56 -3.27 5.10
CA HIS A 41 0.21 -3.10 4.64
C HIS A 41 0.20 -2.29 3.33
N SER A 42 -0.56 -2.75 2.34
CA SER A 42 -0.59 -2.12 1.01
C SER A 42 -1.10 -0.67 1.03
N ILE A 43 -1.96 -0.30 1.99
CA ILE A 43 -2.54 1.04 2.09
C ILE A 43 -1.59 2.01 2.81
N THR A 44 -1.16 1.63 4.02
CA THR A 44 -0.46 2.51 4.96
C THR A 44 1.06 2.34 4.93
N GLY A 45 1.57 1.22 4.43
CA GLY A 45 2.98 0.85 4.49
C GLY A 45 3.27 0.05 5.73
N CYS A 46 4.26 0.46 6.50
CA CYS A 46 4.66 -0.24 7.71
C CYS A 46 3.66 0.06 8.84
N SER A 47 2.99 -0.98 9.33
CA SER A 47 2.08 -0.87 10.46
C SER A 47 2.49 -1.84 11.57
N PRO A 48 2.69 -1.36 12.81
CA PRO A 48 3.03 -2.22 13.95
C PRO A 48 1.86 -3.11 14.40
N TYR A 49 0.64 -2.85 13.93
CA TYR A 49 -0.56 -3.63 14.26
C TYR A 49 -1.21 -4.18 13.00
N GLY A 50 -0.95 -5.45 12.68
CA GLY A 50 -1.43 -6.11 11.45
C GLY A 50 -2.93 -6.28 11.26
N LYS A 51 -3.79 -5.73 12.13
CA LYS A 51 -5.27 -5.81 12.05
C LYS A 51 -5.91 -4.71 12.92
N ASN A 52 -6.50 -3.70 12.30
CA ASN A 52 -7.70 -2.94 12.70
C ASN A 52 -7.77 -1.60 11.94
N TYR A 53 -7.91 -1.68 10.61
CA TYR A 53 -8.50 -0.61 9.84
C TYR A 53 -9.87 -1.14 9.41
N SER A 54 -10.93 -0.69 10.11
CA SER A 54 -12.31 -0.99 9.73
C SER A 54 -12.68 -0.34 8.41
#